data_AF-A0AA43L1U5-F1
#
_entry.id   AF-A0AA43L1U5-F1
#
_cell.length_a   1.000
_cell.length_b   1.000
_cell.length_c   1.000
_cell.angle_alpha   90.00
_cell.angle_beta   90.00
_cell.angle_gamma   90.00
#
_symmetry.space_group_name_H-M   'P 1'
#
loop_
_entity.id
_entity.type
_entity.pdbx_description
1 polymer ?
#
loop_
_entity_poly.entity_id
_entity_poly.type
_entity_poly.pdbx_seq_one_letter_code
_entity_poly.pdbx_strand_id
1 'polypeptide(L)'
;METDSLDKVLEESAVLTIDTSNLLLLFVITVVVSFALSKLLKNQYNPKQLIISYACYGIFHLLLGIFILKLSVIIVLGLYLMGGILAFFRSNHYFYQQ
;
A
#
# COMPACT_ATOMS: atom_id res chain seq x y z
N MET A 1 -19.07 36.60 4.73
CA MET A 1 -17.90 36.74 3.85
C MET A 1 -16.71 36.22 4.66
N GLU A 2 -16.50 34.90 4.62
CA GLU A 2 -15.52 34.19 5.49
C GLU A 2 -15.07 32.87 4.83
N THR A 3 -15.13 32.77 3.50
CA THR A 3 -14.66 31.60 2.73
C THR A 3 -13.21 31.78 2.27
N ASP A 4 -12.75 33.02 2.14
CA ASP A 4 -11.42 33.38 1.61
C ASP A 4 -10.25 32.90 2.50
N SER A 5 -10.47 32.70 3.80
CA SER A 5 -9.45 32.18 4.73
C SER A 5 -9.37 30.64 4.72
N LEU A 6 -10.51 29.97 4.60
CA LEU A 6 -10.60 28.51 4.59
C LEU A 6 -10.11 27.94 3.26
N ASP A 7 -10.48 28.59 2.15
CA ASP A 7 -10.04 28.20 0.80
C ASP A 7 -8.52 28.35 0.66
N LYS A 8 -7.91 29.39 1.23
CA LYS A 8 -6.44 29.56 1.28
C LYS A 8 -5.72 28.49 2.08
N VAL A 9 -6.23 28.15 3.26
CA VAL A 9 -5.64 27.08 4.10
C VAL A 9 -5.75 25.73 3.40
N LEU A 10 -6.83 25.50 2.65
CA LEU A 10 -7.02 24.29 1.86
C LEU A 10 -6.09 24.28 0.62
N GLU A 11 -5.93 25.38 -0.10
CA GLU A 11 -4.99 25.49 -1.22
C GLU A 11 -3.51 25.35 -0.80
N GLU A 12 -3.12 25.86 0.38
CA GLU A 12 -1.80 25.62 0.96
C GLU A 12 -1.65 24.20 1.54
N SER A 13 -2.76 23.49 1.76
CA SER A 13 -2.69 22.14 2.33
C SER A 13 -2.13 21.17 1.29
N ALA A 14 -0.98 20.58 1.63
CA ALA A 14 -0.32 19.54 0.83
C ALA A 14 -1.24 18.36 0.45
N VAL A 15 -2.38 18.21 1.13
CA VAL A 15 -3.41 17.20 0.88
C VAL A 15 -4.11 17.39 -0.48
N LEU A 16 -4.38 18.63 -0.88
CA LEU A 16 -5.09 18.93 -2.15
C LEU A 16 -4.22 18.73 -3.39
N THR A 17 -2.89 18.78 -3.22
CA THR A 17 -1.92 18.50 -4.29
C THR A 17 -1.66 17.02 -4.53
N ILE A 18 -2.20 16.12 -3.70
CA ILE A 18 -1.99 14.68 -3.86
C ILE A 18 -2.81 14.19 -5.04
N ASP A 19 -2.14 13.60 -6.03
CA ASP A 19 -2.79 12.89 -7.12
C ASP A 19 -3.46 11.62 -6.57
N THR A 20 -4.76 11.74 -6.31
CA THR A 20 -5.59 10.66 -5.77
C THR A 20 -5.71 9.47 -6.73
N SER A 21 -5.52 9.67 -8.03
CA SER A 21 -5.56 8.59 -9.03
C SER A 21 -4.32 7.70 -8.91
N ASN A 22 -3.14 8.31 -8.78
CA ASN A 22 -1.88 7.59 -8.55
C ASN A 22 -1.88 6.89 -7.19
N LEU A 23 -2.43 7.53 -6.17
CA LEU A 23 -2.64 6.93 -4.86
C LEU A 23 -3.52 5.67 -4.95
N LEU A 24 -4.65 5.78 -5.64
CA LEU A 24 -5.59 4.67 -5.82
C LEU A 24 -4.96 3.53 -6.60
N LEU A 25 -4.21 3.83 -7.67
CA LEU A 25 -3.49 2.84 -8.45
C LEU A 25 -2.50 2.07 -7.57
N LEU A 26 -1.68 2.79 -6.79
CA LEU A 26 -0.70 2.18 -5.92
C LEU A 26 -1.37 1.31 -4.85
N PHE A 27 -2.46 1.79 -4.26
CA PHE A 27 -3.29 1.03 -3.31
C PHE A 27 -3.81 -0.28 -3.91
N VAL A 28 -4.39 -0.24 -5.12
CA VAL A 28 -4.91 -1.44 -5.79
C VAL A 28 -3.80 -2.44 -6.05
N ILE A 29 -2.63 -1.98 -6.52
CA ILE A 29 -1.45 -2.85 -6.71
C ILE A 29 -1.07 -3.52 -5.40
N THR A 30 -1.00 -2.76 -4.30
CA THR A 30 -0.69 -3.30 -2.97
C THR A 30 -1.66 -4.40 -2.55
N VAL A 31 -2.97 -4.16 -2.65
CA VAL A 31 -3.99 -5.15 -2.28
C VAL A 31 -3.87 -6.41 -3.13
N VAL A 32 -3.74 -6.25 -4.45
CA VAL A 32 -3.62 -7.39 -5.38
C VAL A 32 -2.37 -8.21 -5.10
N VAL A 33 -1.22 -7.56 -4.89
CA VAL A 33 0.05 -8.27 -4.61
C VAL A 33 0.01 -8.97 -3.25
N SER A 34 -0.50 -8.31 -2.20
CA SER A 34 -0.65 -8.94 -0.89
C SER A 34 -1.55 -10.17 -0.95
N PHE A 35 -2.67 -10.10 -1.69
CA PHE A 35 -3.55 -11.26 -1.87
C PHE A 35 -2.89 -12.36 -2.70
N ALA A 36 -2.18 -12.00 -3.78
CA ALA A 36 -1.46 -12.94 -4.62
C ALA A 36 -0.36 -13.68 -3.85
N LEU A 37 0.46 -12.97 -3.08
CA LEU A 37 1.50 -13.55 -2.23
C LEU A 37 0.89 -14.51 -1.19
N SER A 38 -0.17 -14.10 -0.52
CA SER A 38 -0.89 -14.95 0.45
C SER A 38 -1.45 -16.22 -0.19
N LYS A 39 -1.97 -16.13 -1.42
CA LYS A 39 -2.52 -17.28 -2.16
C LYS A 39 -1.44 -18.22 -2.70
N LEU A 40 -0.35 -17.68 -3.24
CA LEU A 40 0.76 -18.47 -3.79
C LEU A 40 1.50 -19.22 -2.69
N LEU A 41 1.71 -18.57 -1.54
CA LEU A 41 2.41 -19.14 -0.39
C LEU A 41 1.45 -19.80 0.62
N LYS A 42 0.22 -20.12 0.23
CA LYS A 42 -0.75 -20.78 1.12
C LYS A 42 -0.36 -22.23 1.44
N ASN A 43 0.12 -22.96 0.43
CA ASN A 43 0.41 -24.41 0.54
C ASN A 43 1.77 -24.70 1.16
N GLN A 44 2.65 -23.70 1.28
CA GLN A 44 4.00 -23.83 1.80
C GLN A 44 4.15 -22.84 2.96
N TYR A 45 3.58 -23.16 4.13
CA TYR A 45 3.61 -22.25 5.27
C TYR A 45 5.03 -22.07 5.80
N ASN A 46 5.78 -21.20 5.14
CA ASN A 46 7.11 -20.79 5.49
C ASN A 46 7.08 -19.27 5.66
N PRO A 47 6.92 -18.78 6.91
CA PRO A 47 6.84 -17.34 7.17
C PRO A 47 8.08 -16.59 6.68
N LYS A 48 9.25 -17.25 6.65
CA LYS A 48 10.48 -16.66 6.12
C LYS A 48 10.37 -16.35 4.62
N GLN A 49 9.77 -17.25 3.84
CA GLN A 49 9.57 -17.01 2.41
C GLN A 49 8.57 -15.87 2.18
N LEU A 50 7.49 -15.80 2.96
CA LEU A 50 6.54 -14.70 2.87
C LEU A 50 7.20 -13.34 3.16
N ILE A 51 8.00 -13.25 4.22
CA ILE A 51 8.73 -12.03 4.58
C ILE A 51 9.69 -11.62 3.46
N ILE A 52 10.46 -12.56 2.90
CA ILE A 52 11.40 -12.26 1.81
C ILE A 52 10.65 -11.79 0.57
N SER A 53 9.61 -12.50 0.14
CA SER A 53 8.81 -12.11 -1.02
C SER A 53 8.15 -10.75 -0.84
N TYR A 54 7.65 -10.46 0.37
CA TYR A 54 7.05 -9.17 0.68
C TYR A 54 8.10 -8.04 0.72
N ALA A 55 9.29 -8.29 1.27
CA ALA A 55 10.39 -7.34 1.27
C ALA A 55 10.89 -7.03 -0.15
N CYS A 56 11.02 -8.05 -1.01
CA CYS A 56 11.35 -7.86 -2.43
C CYS A 56 10.29 -7.01 -3.13
N TYR A 57 9.01 -7.30 -2.90
CA TYR A 57 7.92 -6.46 -3.40
C TYR A 57 8.01 -5.02 -2.88
N GLY A 58 8.38 -4.83 -1.61
CA GLY A 58 8.55 -3.51 -1.00
C GLY A 58 9.52 -2.60 -1.75
N ILE A 59 10.62 -3.17 -2.27
CA ILE A 59 11.57 -2.42 -3.10
C ILE A 59 10.89 -1.91 -4.36
N PHE A 60 10.17 -2.77 -5.10
CA PHE A 60 9.43 -2.36 -6.29
C PHE A 60 8.33 -1.34 -5.98
N HIS A 61 7.61 -1.55 -4.88
CA HIS A 61 6.54 -0.65 -4.42
C HIS A 61 7.08 0.75 -4.10
N LEU A 62 8.23 0.84 -3.41
CA LEU A 62 8.89 2.11 -3.10
C LEU A 62 9.38 2.81 -4.36
N LEU A 63 10.02 2.08 -5.28
CA LEU A 63 10.51 2.65 -6.53
C LEU A 63 9.36 3.19 -7.40
N LEU A 64 8.30 2.40 -7.55
CA LEU A 64 7.10 2.78 -8.29
C LEU A 64 6.42 4.01 -7.65
N GLY A 65 6.20 4.00 -6.34
CA GLY A 65 5.50 5.08 -5.64
C GLY A 65 6.27 6.40 -5.66
N ILE A 66 7.57 6.36 -5.41
CA ILE A 66 8.40 7.58 -5.24
C ILE A 66 8.84 8.14 -6.60
N PHE A 67 9.39 7.30 -7.49
CA PHE A 67 10.03 7.80 -8.70
C PHE A 67 9.10 7.87 -9.92
N ILE A 68 8.16 6.93 -10.03
CA ILE A 68 7.25 6.87 -11.19
C ILE A 68 5.99 7.68 -10.92
N LEU A 69 5.32 7.40 -9.79
CA LEU A 69 4.05 8.05 -9.43
C LEU A 69 4.24 9.36 -8.67
N LYS A 70 5.48 9.71 -8.28
CA LYS A 70 5.84 10.95 -7.59
C LYS A 70 5.02 11.22 -6.32
N LEU A 71 4.61 10.16 -5.62
CA LEU A 71 3.85 10.25 -4.38
C LEU A 71 4.76 10.57 -3.20
N SER A 72 4.21 11.19 -2.16
CA SER A 72 4.93 11.45 -0.91
C SER A 72 5.42 10.15 -0.28
N VAL A 73 6.68 10.13 0.16
CA VAL A 73 7.32 8.94 0.75
C VAL A 73 6.50 8.34 1.90
N ILE A 74 5.91 9.19 2.75
CA ILE A 74 5.10 8.74 3.90
C ILE A 74 3.85 7.96 3.47
N ILE A 75 3.24 8.35 2.35
CA ILE A 75 2.07 7.69 1.78
C ILE A 75 2.47 6.32 1.21
N VAL A 76 3.57 6.28 0.47
CA VAL A 76 4.08 5.02 -0.12
C VAL A 76 4.44 4.02 0.98
N LEU A 77 5.08 4.48 2.05
CA LEU A 77 5.37 3.64 3.23
C LEU A 77 4.09 3.17 3.93
N GLY A 78 3.11 4.05 4.10
CA GLY A 78 1.82 3.70 4.69
C GLY A 78 1.09 2.60 3.92
N LEU A 79 1.02 2.72 2.59
CA LEU A 79 0.45 1.69 1.72
C LEU A 79 1.23 0.38 1.81
N TYR A 80 2.56 0.44 1.77
CA TYR A 80 3.38 -0.75 1.92
C TYR A 80 3.15 -1.47 3.25
N LEU A 81 3.03 -0.74 4.36
CA LEU A 81 2.74 -1.35 5.67
C LEU A 81 1.34 -1.95 5.71
N MET A 82 0.34 -1.27 5.15
CA MET A 82 -1.03 -1.78 5.03
C MET A 82 -1.07 -3.10 4.25
N GLY A 83 -0.38 -3.19 3.11
CA GLY A 83 -0.25 -4.45 2.38
C GLY A 83 0.40 -5.56 3.21
N GLY A 84 1.33 -5.21 4.10
CA GLY A 84 2.02 -6.15 4.97
C GLY A 84 1.07 -6.69 6.03
N ILE A 85 0.24 -5.84 6.61
CA ILE A 85 -0.85 -6.23 7.51
C ILE A 85 -1.81 -7.17 6.79
N LEU A 86 -2.23 -6.87 5.56
CA LEU A 86 -3.11 -7.75 4.77
C LEU A 86 -2.46 -9.11 4.45
N ALA A 87 -1.17 -9.13 4.14
CA ALA A 87 -0.43 -10.36 3.87
C ALA A 87 -0.22 -11.20 5.15
N PHE A 88 0.03 -10.53 6.28
CA PHE A 88 0.31 -11.15 7.57
C PHE A 88 -0.96 -11.66 8.27
N PHE A 89 -1.97 -10.81 8.40
CA PHE A 89 -3.26 -11.13 9.00
C PHE A 89 -4.20 -11.89 8.05
N ARG A 90 -3.63 -12.69 7.13
CA ARG A 90 -4.43 -13.65 6.39
C ARG A 90 -5.16 -14.51 7.44
N SER A 91 -6.48 -14.41 7.46
CA SER A 91 -7.25 -15.17 8.43
C SER A 91 -6.97 -16.65 8.18
N ASN A 92 -6.50 -17.35 9.20
CA ASN A 92 -6.24 -18.79 9.13
C ASN A 92 -7.49 -19.51 8.58
N HIS A 93 -8.69 -19.02 8.91
CA HIS A 93 -9.96 -19.55 8.48
C HIS A 93 -10.23 -19.48 6.96
N TYR A 94 -9.75 -18.44 6.26
CA TYR A 94 -10.00 -18.28 4.81
C TYR A 94 -8.96 -19.00 3.93
N PHE A 95 -7.75 -19.23 4.46
CA PHE A 95 -6.65 -19.81 3.69
C PHE A 95 -6.26 -21.22 4.14
N TYR A 96 -6.62 -21.59 5.37
CA TYR A 96 -6.55 -22.93 5.91
C TYR A 96 -7.97 -23.36 6.26
N GLN A 97 -8.68 -23.82 5.24
CA GLN A 97 -9.79 -24.72 5.47
C GLN A 97 -9.19 -25.98 6.13
N GLN A 98 -9.28 -26.06 7.46
CA GLN A 98 -9.32 -27.34 8.14
C GLN A 98 -10.73 -27.90 8.00
#